data_AF-A0A1G1LM32-F1
#
_entry.id   AF-A0A1G1LM32-F1
#
_cell.length_a   1.000
_cell.length_b   1.000
_cell.length_c   1.000
_cell.angle_alpha   90.00
_cell.angle_beta   90.00
_cell.angle_gamma   90.00
#
_symmetry.space_group_name_H-M   'P 1'
#
loop_
_entity.id
_entity.type
_entity.pdbx_description
1 polymer ?
#
loop_
_entity_poly.entity_id
_entity_poly.type
_entity_poly.pdbx_seq_one_letter_code
_entity_poly.pdbx_strand_id
1 'polypeptide(L)'
;MATGASNRRSVRTILIHRPMQRMLTLTMIGVMMTAGVLVSVMIHFTLKQMTDGAPQTLSRLALERIISDVNLQLIMGTIFVIFLAVIVLGFFGVFFLHRVAGPVYRIRQVLRQMASGELPPDVHLREHDFFHETAAELNRVIHVLRGYAVTSKKINALLTENRDQESSPEVQAKIAELCKELPYRDRTE
;
A
#
# COMPACT_ATOMS: atom_id res chain seq x y z
N MET A 1 -1.68 -18.09 -38.33
CA MET A 1 -0.52 -18.43 -37.47
C MET A 1 0.14 -17.14 -37.04
N ALA A 2 -0.07 -16.69 -35.81
CA ALA A 2 0.69 -15.59 -35.20
C ALA A 2 1.18 -16.09 -33.84
N THR A 3 2.50 -16.00 -33.67
CA THR A 3 3.31 -16.62 -32.63
C THR A 3 3.02 -16.01 -31.26
N GLY A 4 2.71 -16.88 -30.29
CA GLY A 4 2.54 -16.49 -28.90
C GLY A 4 3.89 -16.04 -28.31
N ALA A 5 4.07 -14.73 -28.18
CA ALA A 5 5.17 -14.17 -27.42
C ALA A 5 4.98 -14.54 -25.94
N SER A 6 5.80 -15.47 -25.46
CA SER A 6 5.94 -15.81 -24.04
C SER A 6 6.39 -14.55 -23.28
N ASN A 7 5.42 -13.88 -22.64
CA ASN A 7 5.67 -12.73 -21.78
C ASN A 7 6.37 -13.19 -20.49
N ARG A 8 7.69 -13.40 -20.55
CA ARG A 8 8.54 -13.64 -19.37
C ARG A 8 8.62 -12.36 -18.55
N ARG A 9 7.62 -12.14 -17.69
CA ARG A 9 7.63 -11.06 -16.69
C ARG A 9 8.85 -11.27 -15.79
N SER A 10 9.85 -10.39 -15.92
CA SER A 10 11.07 -10.39 -15.11
C SER A 10 10.72 -10.24 -13.63
N VAL A 11 11.43 -10.93 -12.75
CA VAL A 11 11.25 -10.87 -11.28
C VAL A 11 11.39 -9.43 -10.75
N ARG A 12 12.10 -8.56 -11.49
CA ARG A 12 12.25 -7.13 -11.18
C ARG A 12 10.93 -6.34 -11.33
N THR A 13 9.96 -6.84 -12.08
CA THR A 13 8.66 -6.21 -12.35
C THR A 13 7.62 -6.47 -11.24
N ILE A 14 7.88 -7.38 -10.30
CA ILE A 14 6.96 -7.70 -9.18
C ILE A 14 6.93 -6.58 -8.12
N LEU A 15 8.00 -5.79 -8.01
CA LEU A 15 8.12 -4.70 -7.04
C LEU A 15 7.59 -3.37 -7.61
N ILE A 16 6.26 -3.25 -7.68
CA ILE A 16 5.57 -2.02 -8.12
C ILE A 16 5.60 -0.95 -7.03
N HIS A 17 5.31 -1.31 -5.76
CA HIS A 17 5.36 -0.39 -4.62
C HIS A 17 6.31 -0.90 -3.52
N ARG A 18 7.57 -0.47 -3.63
CA ARG A 18 8.69 -0.81 -2.74
C ARG A 18 8.42 -0.58 -1.24
N PRO A 19 7.82 0.55 -0.77
CA PRO A 19 7.71 0.81 0.66
C PRO A 19 6.70 -0.10 1.35
N MET A 20 5.55 -0.35 0.71
CA MET A 20 4.50 -1.24 1.22
C MET A 20 5.01 -2.67 1.34
N GLN A 21 5.60 -3.19 0.26
CA GLN A 21 6.09 -4.57 0.20
C GLN A 21 7.22 -4.79 1.21
N ARG A 22 8.16 -3.84 1.34
CA ARG A 22 9.26 -3.95 2.31
C ARG A 22 8.75 -4.01 3.76
N MET A 23 7.81 -3.14 4.13
CA MET A 23 7.29 -3.09 5.50
C MET A 23 6.53 -4.38 5.87
N LEU A 24 5.68 -4.86 4.96
CA LEU A 24 4.93 -6.10 5.16
C LEU A 24 5.88 -7.31 5.26
N THR A 25 6.77 -7.48 4.28
CA THR A 25 7.67 -8.64 4.21
C THR A 25 8.66 -8.67 5.37
N LEU A 26 9.27 -7.53 5.74
CA LEU A 26 10.18 -7.48 6.89
C LEU A 26 9.47 -7.79 8.21
N THR A 27 8.23 -7.32 8.38
CA THR A 27 7.47 -7.62 9.60
C THR A 27 7.10 -9.11 9.66
N MET A 28 6.65 -9.70 8.54
CA MET A 28 6.35 -11.14 8.48
C MET A 28 7.58 -11.98 8.80
N ILE A 29 8.72 -11.69 8.16
CA ILE A 29 9.99 -12.38 8.43
C ILE A 29 10.39 -12.19 9.89
N GLY A 30 10.32 -10.95 10.42
CA GLY A 30 10.68 -10.66 11.81
C GLY A 30 9.85 -11.45 12.82
N VAL A 31 8.53 -11.51 12.64
CA VAL A 31 7.62 -12.27 13.52
C VAL A 31 7.91 -13.78 13.40
N MET A 32 8.10 -14.30 12.19
CA MET A 32 8.41 -15.72 11.98
C MET A 32 9.76 -16.11 12.59
N MET A 33 10.79 -15.28 12.42
CA MET A 33 12.11 -15.49 13.02
C MET A 33 12.02 -15.47 14.55
N THR A 34 11.28 -14.51 15.11
CA THR A 34 11.08 -14.40 16.56
C THR A 34 10.38 -15.64 17.12
N ALA A 35 9.30 -16.11 16.46
CA ALA A 35 8.61 -17.35 16.84
C ALA A 35 9.54 -18.57 16.74
N GLY A 36 10.34 -18.67 15.68
CA GLY A 36 11.31 -19.75 15.51
C GLY A 36 12.37 -19.79 16.61
N VAL A 37 12.90 -18.63 17.00
CA VAL A 37 13.83 -18.50 18.12
C VAL A 37 13.17 -18.90 19.43
N LEU A 38 11.93 -18.46 19.69
CA LEU A 38 11.18 -18.83 20.90
C LEU A 38 10.96 -20.35 20.99
N VAL A 39 10.57 -20.99 19.89
CA VAL A 39 10.42 -22.45 19.84
C VAL A 39 11.76 -23.15 20.07
N SER A 40 12.84 -22.67 19.44
CA SER A 40 14.19 -23.24 19.64
C SER A 40 14.64 -23.15 21.10
N VAL A 41 14.46 -22.00 21.74
CA VAL A 41 14.78 -21.78 23.16
C VAL A 41 13.93 -22.67 24.06
N MET A 42 12.63 -22.79 23.77
CA MET A 42 11.72 -23.67 24.50
C MET A 42 12.18 -25.14 24.42
N ILE A 43 12.51 -25.63 23.22
CA ILE A 43 13.03 -26.99 23.04
C ILE A 43 14.31 -27.21 23.87
N HIS A 44 15.25 -26.25 23.83
CA HIS A 44 16.49 -26.34 24.60
C HIS A 44 16.25 -26.48 26.10
N PHE A 45 15.38 -25.64 26.68
CA PHE A 45 15.05 -25.70 28.11
C PHE A 45 14.32 -26.99 28.50
N THR A 46 13.35 -27.42 27.68
CA THR A 46 12.63 -28.67 27.93
C THR A 46 13.58 -29.88 27.90
N LEU A 47 14.50 -29.93 26.94
CA LEU A 47 15.49 -31.00 26.81
C LEU A 47 16.51 -31.01 27.97
N LYS A 48 16.94 -29.84 28.42
CA LYS A 48 17.81 -29.70 29.60
C LYS A 48 17.10 -30.18 30.87
N GLN A 49 15.85 -29.75 31.08
CA GLN A 49 15.07 -30.15 32.26
C GLN A 49 14.87 -31.67 32.35
N MET A 50 14.68 -32.34 31.21
CA MET A 50 14.65 -33.80 31.15
C MET A 50 15.98 -34.45 31.52
N THR A 51 17.08 -33.93 30.95
CA THR A 51 18.40 -34.52 31.13
C THR A 51 18.82 -34.42 32.60
N ASP A 52 18.54 -33.28 33.24
CA ASP A 52 18.85 -33.05 34.66
C ASP A 52 17.97 -33.88 35.61
N GLY A 53 16.75 -34.24 35.19
CA GLY A 53 15.79 -35.04 35.98
C GLY A 53 15.80 -36.55 35.68
N ALA A 54 16.61 -37.03 34.74
CA ALA A 54 16.59 -38.43 34.31
C ALA A 54 17.28 -39.37 35.34
N PRO A 55 16.62 -40.44 35.79
CA PRO A 55 17.25 -41.42 36.68
C PRO A 55 18.36 -42.21 35.95
N GLN A 56 19.42 -42.59 36.68
CA GLN A 56 20.60 -43.29 36.12
C GLN A 56 20.29 -44.66 35.50
N THR A 57 19.14 -45.26 35.83
CA THR A 57 18.64 -46.50 35.21
C THR A 57 17.28 -46.24 34.56
N LEU A 58 17.25 -46.19 33.23
CA LEU A 58 16.04 -45.99 32.44
C LEU A 58 15.26 -47.30 32.25
N SER A 59 14.17 -47.46 32.98
CA SER A 59 13.12 -48.45 32.69
C SER A 59 12.36 -48.06 31.41
N ARG A 60 11.97 -49.03 30.57
CA ARG A 60 11.17 -48.78 29.36
C ARG A 60 9.85 -48.04 29.66
N LEU A 61 9.17 -48.41 30.75
CA LEU A 61 7.92 -47.73 31.16
C LEU A 61 8.17 -46.29 31.63
N ALA A 62 9.31 -46.03 32.29
CA ALA A 62 9.68 -44.67 32.69
C ALA A 62 10.02 -43.81 31.46
N LEU A 63 10.70 -44.40 30.48
CA LEU A 63 11.06 -43.74 29.23
C LEU A 63 9.82 -43.35 28.40
N GLU A 64 8.83 -44.25 28.26
CA GLU A 64 7.58 -43.95 27.55
C GLU A 64 6.81 -42.79 28.19
N ARG A 65 6.71 -42.74 29.52
CA ARG A 65 6.05 -41.64 30.23
C ARG A 65 6.77 -40.32 30.05
N ILE A 66 8.09 -40.30 30.24
CA ILE A 66 8.91 -39.09 30.06
C ILE A 66 8.76 -38.56 28.63
N ILE A 67 8.86 -39.42 27.61
CA ILE A 67 8.72 -38.99 26.20
C ILE A 67 7.32 -38.44 25.94
N SER A 68 6.26 -39.09 26.45
CA SER A 68 4.88 -38.65 26.24
C SER A 68 4.60 -37.27 26.85
N ASP A 69 4.99 -37.05 28.10
CA ASP A 69 4.76 -35.78 28.81
C ASP A 69 5.48 -34.62 28.12
N VAL A 70 6.70 -34.90 27.68
CA VAL A 70 7.56 -33.95 26.98
C VAL A 70 7.02 -33.63 25.60
N ASN A 71 6.57 -34.65 24.87
CA ASN A 71 5.98 -34.46 23.56
C ASN A 71 4.72 -33.60 23.67
N LEU A 72 3.87 -33.86 24.68
CA LEU A 72 2.68 -33.04 24.91
C LEU A 72 3.04 -31.59 25.28
N GLN A 73 4.00 -31.39 26.18
CA GLN A 73 4.47 -30.05 26.57
C GLN A 73 5.06 -29.29 25.38
N LEU A 74 5.88 -29.95 24.54
CA LEU A 74 6.47 -29.33 23.34
C LEU A 74 5.43 -29.01 22.28
N ILE A 75 4.47 -29.92 22.04
CA ILE A 75 3.38 -29.69 21.08
C ILE A 75 2.52 -28.52 21.55
N MET A 76 2.05 -28.54 22.79
CA MET A 76 1.19 -27.48 23.32
C MET A 76 1.92 -26.14 23.38
N GLY A 77 3.18 -26.11 23.81
CA GLY A 77 4.01 -24.91 23.81
C GLY A 77 4.24 -24.35 22.40
N THR A 78 4.53 -25.22 21.42
CA THR A 78 4.73 -24.80 20.02
C THR A 78 3.46 -24.23 19.42
N ILE A 79 2.32 -24.91 19.63
CA ILE A 79 1.00 -24.42 19.19
C ILE A 79 0.73 -23.05 19.80
N PHE A 80 1.01 -22.87 21.08
CA PHE A 80 0.81 -21.59 21.76
C PHE A 80 1.68 -20.47 21.17
N VAL A 81 2.97 -20.71 20.91
CA VAL A 81 3.86 -19.71 20.28
C VAL A 81 3.39 -19.36 18.86
N ILE A 82 3.02 -20.36 18.06
CA ILE A 82 2.50 -20.13 16.70
C ILE A 82 1.19 -19.35 16.76
N PHE A 83 0.27 -19.70 17.66
CA PHE A 83 -0.99 -19.01 17.85
C PHE A 83 -0.77 -17.53 18.20
N LEU A 84 0.16 -17.23 19.11
CA LEU A 84 0.52 -15.86 19.45
C LEU A 84 1.11 -15.10 18.25
N ALA A 85 1.99 -15.74 17.47
CA ALA A 85 2.56 -15.15 16.27
C ALA A 85 1.48 -14.82 15.22
N VAL A 86 0.49 -15.70 15.05
CA VAL A 86 -0.66 -15.46 14.16
C VAL A 86 -1.50 -14.30 14.66
N ILE A 87 -1.76 -14.19 15.97
CA ILE A 87 -2.48 -13.05 16.55
C ILE A 87 -1.74 -11.74 16.27
N VAL A 88 -0.44 -11.69 16.56
CA VAL A 88 0.40 -10.50 16.31
C VAL A 88 0.34 -10.10 14.84
N LEU A 89 0.46 -11.07 13.94
CA LEU A 89 0.41 -10.83 12.51
C LEU A 89 -0.98 -10.39 12.04
N GLY A 90 -2.05 -10.93 12.64
CA GLY A 90 -3.43 -10.53 12.37
C GLY A 90 -3.68 -9.07 12.75
N PHE A 91 -3.28 -8.67 13.95
CA PHE A 91 -3.37 -7.26 14.37
C PHE A 91 -2.55 -6.35 13.45
N PHE A 92 -1.29 -6.70 13.19
CA PHE A 92 -0.46 -5.96 12.23
C PHE A 92 -1.13 -5.84 10.86
N GLY A 93 -1.72 -6.91 10.35
CA GLY A 93 -2.43 -6.94 9.08
C GLY A 93 -3.61 -5.98 9.03
N VAL A 94 -4.41 -5.90 10.10
CA VAL A 94 -5.52 -4.94 10.19
C VAL A 94 -5.02 -3.49 10.14
N PHE A 95 -4.00 -3.15 10.94
CA PHE A 95 -3.41 -1.81 10.93
C PHE A 95 -2.76 -1.47 9.58
N PHE A 96 -2.04 -2.43 8.99
CA PHE A 96 -1.45 -2.28 7.66
C PHE A 96 -2.53 -2.02 6.60
N LEU A 97 -3.60 -2.80 6.60
CA LEU A 97 -4.69 -2.66 5.63
C LEU A 97 -5.40 -1.32 5.78
N HIS A 98 -5.57 -0.80 6.99
CA HIS A 98 -6.15 0.52 7.20
C HIS A 98 -5.34 1.65 6.54
N ARG A 99 -4.00 1.58 6.62
CA ARG A 99 -3.07 2.53 5.97
C ARG A 99 -3.10 2.47 4.44
N VAL A 100 -3.70 1.42 3.87
CA VAL A 100 -3.87 1.21 2.42
C VAL A 100 -5.30 1.57 1.99
N ALA A 101 -6.31 1.04 2.69
CA ALA A 101 -7.71 1.17 2.33
C ALA A 101 -8.21 2.61 2.45
N GLY A 102 -7.78 3.35 3.49
CA GLY A 102 -8.17 4.75 3.69
C GLY A 102 -7.78 5.64 2.51
N PRO A 103 -6.50 5.69 2.11
CA PRO A 103 -6.04 6.44 0.94
C PRO A 103 -6.72 6.05 -0.36
N VAL A 104 -6.86 4.75 -0.61
CA VAL A 104 -7.51 4.24 -1.83
C VAL A 104 -8.97 4.70 -1.88
N TYR A 105 -9.68 4.66 -0.76
CA TYR A 105 -11.05 5.17 -0.66
C TYR A 105 -11.10 6.67 -0.97
N ARG A 106 -10.19 7.47 -0.39
CA ARG A 106 -10.14 8.92 -0.63
C ARG A 106 -9.83 9.26 -2.09
N ILE A 107 -8.86 8.59 -2.70
CA ILE A 107 -8.53 8.74 -4.13
C ILE A 107 -9.77 8.40 -4.98
N ARG A 108 -10.46 7.29 -4.69
CA ARG A 108 -11.67 6.90 -5.42
C ARG A 108 -12.79 7.94 -5.30
N GLN A 109 -12.96 8.54 -4.12
CA GLN A 109 -13.97 9.58 -3.90
C GLN A 109 -13.67 10.83 -4.73
N VAL A 110 -12.41 11.27 -4.77
CA VAL A 110 -11.96 12.42 -5.57
C VAL A 110 -12.17 12.15 -7.06
N LEU A 111 -11.79 10.96 -7.54
CA LEU A 111 -12.02 10.57 -8.93
C LEU A 111 -13.51 10.55 -9.30
N ARG A 112 -14.39 10.16 -8.36
CA ARG A 112 -15.84 10.22 -8.56
C ARG A 112 -16.36 11.65 -8.67
N GLN A 113 -15.87 12.57 -7.84
CA GLN A 113 -16.20 13.99 -7.94
C GLN A 113 -15.73 14.59 -9.26
N MET A 114 -14.51 14.25 -9.70
CA MET A 114 -14.04 14.68 -11.02
C MET A 114 -14.90 14.11 -12.15
N ALA A 115 -15.35 12.86 -12.02
CA ALA A 115 -16.24 12.24 -13.00
C ALA A 115 -17.65 12.85 -13.03
N SER A 116 -18.13 13.49 -11.96
CA SER A 116 -19.37 14.27 -11.96
C SER A 116 -19.19 15.68 -12.54
N GLY A 117 -17.99 16.06 -12.96
CA GLY A 117 -17.68 17.40 -13.47
C GLY A 117 -17.35 18.42 -12.37
N GLU A 118 -17.23 17.98 -11.11
CA GLU A 118 -16.79 18.84 -10.02
C GLU A 118 -15.27 18.99 -10.01
N LEU A 119 -14.79 20.16 -9.59
CA LEU A 119 -13.38 20.40 -9.31
C LEU A 119 -13.12 20.21 -7.81
N PRO A 120 -12.65 19.02 -7.38
CA PRO A 120 -12.43 18.76 -5.98
C PRO A 120 -11.26 19.61 -5.42
N PRO A 121 -11.22 19.78 -4.09
CA PRO A 121 -10.04 20.32 -3.42
C PRO A 121 -8.86 19.35 -3.50
N ASP A 122 -7.68 19.84 -3.14
CA ASP A 122 -6.44 19.07 -3.19
C ASP A 122 -6.50 17.86 -2.23
N VAL A 123 -6.01 16.72 -2.72
CA VAL A 123 -5.97 15.44 -2.02
C VAL A 123 -4.82 15.44 -1.02
N HIS A 124 -5.17 15.29 0.26
CA HIS A 124 -4.22 15.16 1.35
C HIS A 124 -4.44 13.82 2.06
N LEU A 125 -3.37 13.01 2.13
CA LEU A 125 -3.37 11.73 2.85
C LEU A 125 -2.77 11.90 4.25
N ARG A 126 -3.06 10.97 5.17
CA ARG A 126 -2.48 11.02 6.52
C ARG A 126 -0.97 10.73 6.44
N GLU A 127 -0.20 11.24 7.39
CA GLU A 127 1.27 11.14 7.37
C GLU A 127 1.77 9.70 7.15
N HIS A 128 1.18 8.74 7.86
CA HIS A 128 1.59 7.33 7.79
C HIS A 128 0.88 6.52 6.71
N ASP A 129 -0.01 7.12 5.94
CA ASP A 129 -0.71 6.41 4.87
C ASP A 129 0.23 6.13 3.68
N PHE A 130 -0.13 5.14 2.85
CA PHE A 130 0.55 4.89 1.59
C PHE A 130 -0.02 5.74 0.45
N PHE A 131 0.65 5.75 -0.71
CA PHE A 131 0.21 6.42 -1.95
C PHE A 131 0.31 7.95 -1.97
N HIS A 132 1.19 8.56 -1.16
CA HIS A 132 1.47 10.01 -1.22
C HIS A 132 1.90 10.49 -2.61
N GLU A 133 2.73 9.72 -3.31
CA GLU A 133 3.14 10.03 -4.70
C GLU A 133 1.94 10.04 -5.65
N THR A 134 1.03 9.07 -5.52
CA THR A 134 -0.20 9.01 -6.32
C THR A 134 -1.13 10.17 -6.02
N ALA A 135 -1.26 10.56 -4.75
CA ALA A 135 -2.03 11.74 -4.35
C ALA A 135 -1.40 13.04 -4.92
N ALA A 136 -0.08 13.15 -4.91
CA ALA A 136 0.63 14.29 -5.49
C ALA A 136 0.40 14.39 -7.01
N GLU A 137 0.49 13.27 -7.74
CA GLU A 137 0.18 13.24 -9.18
C GLU A 137 -1.29 13.55 -9.46
N LEU A 138 -2.22 13.07 -8.62
CA LEU A 138 -3.64 13.43 -8.72
C LEU A 138 -3.85 14.95 -8.49
N ASN A 139 -3.14 15.54 -7.53
CA ASN A 139 -3.18 16.99 -7.31
C ASN A 139 -2.67 17.77 -8.51
N ARG A 140 -1.62 17.31 -9.19
CA ARG A 140 -1.15 17.94 -10.44
C ARG A 140 -2.25 17.97 -11.49
N VAL A 141 -3.00 16.88 -11.65
CA VAL A 141 -4.15 16.83 -12.57
C VAL A 141 -5.24 17.82 -12.14
N ILE A 142 -5.57 17.87 -10.84
CA ILE A 142 -6.56 18.82 -10.30
C ILE A 142 -6.14 20.26 -10.56
N HIS A 143 -4.87 20.62 -10.35
CA HIS A 143 -4.37 21.97 -10.61
C HIS A 143 -4.44 22.34 -12.09
N VAL A 144 -4.09 21.42 -12.98
CA VAL A 144 -4.21 21.62 -14.43
C VAL A 144 -5.67 21.86 -14.83
N LEU A 145 -6.60 21.03 -14.34
CA LEU A 145 -8.03 21.22 -14.59
C LEU A 145 -8.57 22.54 -14.02
N ARG A 146 -8.09 22.94 -12.85
CA ARG A 146 -8.44 24.22 -12.23
C ARG A 146 -7.94 25.40 -13.08
N GLY A 147 -6.74 25.29 -13.66
CA GLY A 147 -6.22 26.24 -14.65
C GLY A 147 -7.15 26.37 -15.86
N TYR A 148 -7.53 25.23 -16.47
CA TYR A 148 -8.48 25.22 -17.58
C TYR A 148 -9.82 25.87 -17.20
N ALA A 149 -10.38 25.55 -16.03
CA ALA A 149 -11.65 26.11 -15.58
C ALA A 149 -11.59 27.64 -15.39
N VAL A 150 -10.50 28.15 -14.81
CA VAL A 150 -10.29 29.60 -14.62
C VAL A 150 -10.17 30.31 -15.98
N THR A 151 -9.37 29.79 -16.90
CA THR A 151 -9.22 30.38 -18.23
C THR A 151 -10.53 30.35 -19.02
N SER A 152 -11.26 29.23 -19.00
CA SER A 152 -12.59 29.13 -19.62
C SER A 152 -13.57 30.15 -19.03
N LYS A 153 -13.50 30.43 -17.72
CA LYS A 153 -14.32 31.47 -17.10
C LYS A 153 -13.91 32.88 -17.55
N LYS A 154 -12.61 33.18 -17.65
CA LYS A 154 -12.10 34.45 -18.18
C LYS A 154 -12.56 34.68 -19.63
N ILE A 155 -12.43 33.66 -20.48
CA ILE A 155 -12.87 33.72 -21.88
C ILE A 155 -14.38 33.98 -21.96
N ASN A 156 -15.20 33.22 -21.22
CA ASN A 156 -16.65 33.45 -21.21
C ASN A 156 -17.01 34.86 -20.71
N ALA A 157 -16.32 35.39 -19.70
CA ALA A 157 -16.53 36.75 -19.22
C ALA A 157 -16.20 37.79 -20.32
N LEU A 158 -15.05 37.65 -20.99
CA LEU A 158 -14.65 38.53 -22.09
C LEU A 158 -15.65 38.51 -23.26
N LEU A 159 -16.14 37.33 -23.64
CA LEU A 159 -17.15 37.17 -24.68
C LEU A 159 -18.49 37.81 -24.27
N THR A 160 -18.86 37.70 -22.99
CA THR A 160 -20.09 38.30 -22.47
C THR A 160 -20.01 39.83 -22.43
N GLU A 161 -18.85 40.39 -22.07
CA GLU A 161 -18.59 41.84 -22.06
C GLU A 161 -18.51 42.44 -23.47
N ASN A 162 -18.00 41.67 -24.45
CA ASN A 162 -17.76 42.14 -25.82
C ASN A 162 -18.70 41.46 -26.83
N ARG A 163 -19.96 41.23 -26.43
CA ARG A 163 -20.92 40.41 -27.17
C ARG A 163 -21.15 40.85 -28.63
N ASP A 164 -21.10 42.14 -28.91
CA ASP A 164 -21.29 42.70 -30.26
C ASP A 164 -19.98 42.76 -31.09
N GLN A 165 -18.83 42.51 -30.46
CA GLN A 165 -17.49 42.57 -31.05
C GLN A 165 -16.75 41.24 -30.94
N GLU A 166 -17.49 40.13 -30.84
CA GLU A 166 -16.94 38.78 -30.66
C GLU A 166 -15.94 38.39 -31.77
N SER A 167 -16.20 38.87 -32.99
CA SER A 167 -15.34 38.67 -34.18
C SER A 167 -14.24 39.73 -34.34
N SER A 168 -14.11 40.68 -33.40
CA SER A 168 -13.06 41.70 -33.46
C SER A 168 -11.69 41.04 -33.33
N PRO A 169 -10.70 41.43 -34.16
CA PRO A 169 -9.34 40.90 -34.06
C PRO A 169 -8.72 41.16 -32.68
N GLU A 170 -9.15 42.20 -31.96
CA GLU A 170 -8.70 42.49 -30.60
C GLU A 170 -9.18 41.45 -29.57
N VAL A 171 -10.46 41.05 -29.64
CA VAL A 171 -11.05 40.03 -28.76
C VAL A 171 -10.42 38.67 -29.05
N GLN A 172 -10.23 38.33 -30.33
CA GLN A 172 -9.58 37.08 -30.73
C GLN A 172 -8.11 37.01 -30.29
N ALA A 173 -7.36 38.12 -30.38
CA ALA A 173 -5.98 38.19 -29.90
C ALA A 173 -5.90 37.96 -28.39
N LYS A 174 -6.83 38.53 -27.62
CA LYS A 174 -6.88 38.38 -26.15
C LYS A 174 -7.27 36.97 -25.72
N ILE A 175 -8.19 36.31 -26.45
CA ILE A 175 -8.50 34.89 -26.23
C ILE A 175 -7.28 34.02 -26.55
N ALA A 176 -6.59 34.28 -27.67
CA ALA A 176 -5.38 33.56 -28.03
C ALA A 176 -4.26 33.73 -26.99
N GLU A 177 -4.13 34.91 -26.39
CA GLU A 177 -3.21 35.18 -25.28
C GLU A 177 -3.57 34.38 -24.03
N LEU A 178 -4.84 34.39 -23.61
CA LEU A 178 -5.32 33.60 -22.48
C LEU A 178 -5.15 32.09 -22.68
N CYS A 179 -5.30 31.59 -23.90
CA CYS A 179 -5.05 30.20 -24.23
C CYS A 179 -3.57 29.82 -24.09
N LYS A 180 -2.63 30.76 -24.30
CA LYS A 180 -1.19 30.52 -24.08
C LYS A 180 -0.81 30.40 -22.60
N GLU A 181 -1.61 30.91 -21.68
CA GLU A 181 -1.41 30.74 -20.23
C GLU A 181 -1.68 29.30 -19.75
N LEU A 182 -2.32 28.46 -20.58
CA LEU A 182 -2.67 27.10 -20.21
C LEU A 182 -1.43 26.19 -20.25
N PRO A 183 -1.28 25.25 -19.28
CA PRO A 183 -0.18 24.29 -19.24
C PRO A 183 -0.28 23.19 -20.31
N TYR A 184 -0.86 23.49 -21.47
CA TYR A 184 -0.95 22.59 -22.60
C TYR A 184 0.43 22.39 -23.23
N ARG A 185 0.99 21.19 -23.07
CA ARG A 185 2.13 20.72 -23.85
C ARG A 185 1.60 19.86 -24.99
N ASP A 186 1.78 20.33 -26.21
CA ASP A 186 1.69 19.45 -27.37
C ASP A 186 2.75 18.35 -27.21
N ARG A 187 2.34 17.10 -27.38
CA ARG A 187 3.17 15.90 -27.12
C ARG A 187 3.82 15.37 -28.40
N THR A 188 3.87 16.19 -29.44
CA THR A 188 4.37 15.85 -30.79
C THR A 188 5.82 16.30 -31.07
N GLU A 189 6.57 16.72 -30.05
CA GLU A 189 8.03 16.93 -30.12
C GLU A 189 8.82 15.91 -29.27
#